data_AF-A0A7J2U0P4-F1
#
_entry.id   AF-A0A7J2U0P4-F1
#
_cell.length_a   1.000
_cell.length_b   1.000
_cell.length_c   1.000
_cell.angle_alpha   90.00
_cell.angle_beta   90.00
_cell.angle_gamma   90.00
#
_symmetry.space_group_name_H-M   'P 1'
#
loop_
_entity.id
_entity.type
_entity.pdbx_description
1 polymer ?
#
loop_
_entity_poly.entity_id
_entity_poly.type
_entity_poly.pdbx_seq_one_letter_code
_entity_poly.pdbx_strand_id
1 'polypeptide(L)'
;MSMQVPDLASLNEVMFKGIEELLSGIDELRLSKTFLKMQNSFYSAAIDIVKAIARESKLSNCIKAMLESITGLPIASVRVNKVSNKYFVVATVNASASTVLEKWLEIADMLRGTSILFEWAGETDVSPVELGTLLGKIFAKQGVFLISEESFNVVKLLNEEWE
;
A
#
# COMPACT_ATOMS: atom_id res chain seq x y z
N MET A 1 -0.85 -4.90 -28.33
CA MET A 1 -1.98 -5.56 -27.66
C MET A 1 -1.85 -5.28 -26.18
N SER A 2 -2.57 -4.30 -25.63
CA SER A 2 -2.52 -4.03 -24.19
C SER A 2 -3.37 -5.09 -23.47
N MET A 3 -2.74 -5.89 -22.63
CA MET A 3 -3.45 -6.71 -21.64
C MET A 3 -4.23 -5.77 -20.71
N GLN A 4 -5.56 -5.80 -20.79
CA GLN A 4 -6.41 -5.13 -19.81
C GLN A 4 -6.17 -5.79 -18.45
N VAL A 5 -5.63 -5.04 -17.50
CA VAL A 5 -5.58 -5.44 -16.10
C VAL A 5 -7.03 -5.51 -15.62
N PRO A 6 -7.51 -6.65 -15.07
CA PRO A 6 -8.88 -6.76 -14.61
C PRO A 6 -9.16 -5.73 -13.51
N ASP A 7 -10.30 -5.04 -13.61
CA ASP A 7 -10.81 -4.17 -12.56
C ASP A 7 -10.92 -4.96 -11.24
N LEU A 8 -10.52 -4.35 -10.12
CA LEU A 8 -10.62 -4.93 -8.77
C LEU A 8 -12.05 -5.37 -8.43
N ALA A 9 -13.08 -4.72 -8.99
CA ALA A 9 -14.47 -5.17 -8.85
C ALA A 9 -14.67 -6.54 -9.52
N SER A 10 -14.11 -6.74 -10.72
CA SER A 10 -14.17 -8.01 -11.44
C SER A 10 -13.35 -9.12 -10.77
N LEU A 11 -12.23 -8.78 -10.13
CA LEU A 11 -11.41 -9.71 -9.33
C LEU A 11 -12.16 -10.20 -8.09
N ASN A 12 -12.89 -9.31 -7.40
CA ASN A 12 -13.76 -9.69 -6.29
C ASN A 12 -14.91 -10.58 -6.76
N GLU A 13 -15.57 -10.23 -7.86
CA GLU A 13 -16.69 -10.99 -8.40
C GLU A 13 -16.27 -12.41 -8.84
N VAL A 14 -15.11 -12.55 -9.49
CA VAL A 14 -14.52 -13.84 -9.86
C VAL A 14 -14.11 -14.66 -8.64
N MET A 15 -13.53 -14.03 -7.61
CA MET A 15 -13.22 -14.72 -6.35
C MET A 15 -14.48 -15.21 -5.63
N PHE A 16 -15.50 -14.36 -5.51
CA PHE A 16 -16.76 -14.72 -4.85
C PHE A 16 -17.48 -15.83 -5.60
N LYS A 17 -17.52 -15.76 -6.94
CA LYS A 17 -18.09 -16.82 -7.78
C LYS A 17 -17.31 -18.13 -7.67
N GLY A 18 -15.98 -18.06 -7.66
CA GLY A 18 -15.12 -19.23 -7.46
C GLY A 18 -15.33 -19.88 -6.09
N ILE A 19 -15.56 -19.07 -5.05
CA ILE A 19 -15.93 -19.56 -3.72
C ILE A 19 -17.33 -20.18 -3.75
N GLU A 20 -18.34 -19.53 -4.33
CA GLU A 20 -19.70 -20.07 -4.43
C GLU A 20 -19.76 -21.41 -5.19
N GLU A 21 -19.02 -21.56 -6.29
CA GLU A 21 -18.89 -22.81 -7.05
C GLU A 21 -18.19 -23.90 -6.22
N LEU A 22 -17.16 -23.53 -5.45
CA LEU A 22 -16.49 -24.45 -4.52
C LEU A 22 -17.44 -24.89 -3.40
N LEU A 23 -18.23 -23.97 -2.86
CA LEU A 23 -19.19 -24.24 -1.80
C LEU A 23 -20.37 -25.09 -2.31
N SER A 24 -20.84 -24.87 -3.54
CA SER A 24 -21.94 -25.65 -4.12
C SER A 24 -21.52 -27.08 -4.48
N GLY A 25 -20.30 -27.28 -5.00
CA GLY A 25 -19.77 -28.62 -5.29
C GLY A 25 -19.53 -29.46 -4.02
N ILE A 26 -19.41 -28.81 -2.87
CA ILE A 26 -19.23 -29.46 -1.57
C ILE A 26 -20.57 -29.94 -0.98
N ASP A 27 -21.69 -29.29 -1.29
CA ASP A 27 -23.05 -29.67 -0.83
C ASP A 27 -23.59 -30.96 -1.49
N GLU A 28 -23.10 -31.31 -2.68
CA GLU A 28 -23.52 -32.53 -3.40
C GLU A 28 -22.90 -33.82 -2.83
N LEU A 29 -21.89 -33.71 -1.97
CA LEU A 29 -21.16 -34.86 -1.46
C LEU A 29 -21.78 -35.41 -0.16
N ARG A 30 -22.58 -36.48 -0.28
CA ARG A 30 -23.17 -37.22 0.84
C ARG A 30 -22.09 -38.00 1.60
N LEU A 31 -21.45 -37.38 2.59
CA LEU A 31 -20.24 -37.94 3.21
C LEU A 31 -20.31 -38.09 4.74
N SER A 32 -19.43 -38.98 5.23
CA SER A 32 -19.38 -39.47 6.61
C SER A 32 -19.25 -38.35 7.67
N LYS A 33 -19.56 -38.65 8.94
CA LYS A 33 -19.38 -37.72 10.08
C LYS A 33 -17.97 -37.10 10.16
N THR A 34 -16.95 -37.81 9.70
CA THR A 34 -15.56 -37.31 9.64
C THR A 34 -15.38 -36.25 8.57
N PHE A 35 -16.04 -36.42 7.42
CA PHE A 35 -16.05 -35.43 6.34
C PHE A 35 -16.84 -34.17 6.71
N LEU A 36 -17.98 -34.31 7.39
CA LEU A 36 -18.74 -33.17 7.94
C LEU A 36 -17.91 -32.31 8.91
N LYS A 37 -17.10 -32.95 9.78
CA LYS A 37 -16.18 -32.21 10.66
C LYS A 37 -15.10 -31.47 9.86
N MET A 38 -14.59 -32.08 8.79
CA MET A 38 -13.59 -31.49 7.90
C MET A 38 -14.17 -30.30 7.11
N GLN A 39 -15.38 -30.45 6.55
CA GLN A 39 -16.15 -29.37 5.92
C GLN A 39 -16.31 -28.19 6.89
N ASN A 40 -16.84 -28.42 8.10
CA ASN A 40 -17.08 -27.36 9.07
C ASN A 40 -15.80 -26.61 9.47
N SER A 41 -14.67 -27.32 9.57
CA SER A 41 -13.36 -26.68 9.81
C SER A 41 -12.91 -25.82 8.63
N PHE A 42 -13.17 -26.25 7.40
CA PHE A 42 -12.84 -25.51 6.18
C PHE A 42 -13.71 -24.26 6.02
N TYR A 43 -15.02 -24.36 6.27
CA TYR A 43 -15.93 -23.22 6.29
C TYR A 43 -15.53 -22.17 7.32
N SER A 44 -15.16 -22.59 8.53
CA SER A 44 -14.70 -21.66 9.58
C SER A 44 -13.44 -20.90 9.14
N ALA A 45 -12.44 -21.61 8.61
CA ALA A 45 -11.20 -20.99 8.14
C ALA A 45 -11.44 -20.04 6.96
N ALA A 46 -12.29 -20.43 5.99
CA ALA A 46 -12.66 -19.58 4.86
C ALA A 46 -13.39 -18.31 5.31
N ILE A 47 -14.32 -18.41 6.26
CA ILE A 47 -15.02 -17.26 6.84
C ILE A 47 -14.04 -16.32 7.55
N ASP A 48 -13.06 -16.85 8.29
CA ASP A 48 -12.06 -16.03 8.97
C ASP A 48 -11.12 -15.33 7.99
N ILE A 49 -10.74 -15.99 6.89
CA ILE A 49 -9.99 -15.39 5.78
C ILE A 49 -10.80 -14.27 5.12
N VAL A 50 -12.08 -14.51 4.79
CA VAL A 50 -12.97 -13.49 4.20
C VAL A 50 -13.14 -12.30 5.14
N LYS A 51 -13.30 -12.53 6.45
CA LYS A 51 -13.36 -11.46 7.45
C LYS A 51 -12.05 -10.69 7.56
N ALA A 52 -10.90 -11.35 7.47
CA ALA A 52 -9.60 -10.70 7.47
C ALA A 52 -9.43 -9.81 6.23
N ILE A 53 -9.75 -10.34 5.04
CA ILE A 53 -9.73 -9.61 3.76
C ILE A 53 -10.70 -8.42 3.81
N ALA A 54 -11.92 -8.61 4.31
CA ALA A 54 -12.93 -7.55 4.43
C ALA A 54 -12.51 -6.45 5.43
N ARG A 55 -11.78 -6.80 6.49
CA ARG A 55 -11.22 -5.82 7.44
C ARG A 55 -10.08 -5.03 6.81
N GLU A 56 -9.21 -5.70 6.06
CA GLU A 56 -8.09 -5.07 5.37
C GLU A 56 -8.57 -4.11 4.27
N SER A 57 -9.56 -4.52 3.46
CA SER A 57 -10.17 -3.67 2.44
C SER A 57 -10.93 -2.48 3.03
N LYS A 58 -11.57 -2.65 4.19
CA LYS A 58 -12.22 -1.53 4.89
C LYS A 58 -11.19 -0.53 5.42
N LEU A 59 -10.08 -1.01 5.99
CA LEU A 59 -9.01 -0.15 6.49
C LEU A 59 -8.33 0.63 5.37
N SER A 60 -7.97 -0.03 4.26
CA SER A 60 -7.35 0.64 3.11
C SER A 60 -8.27 1.70 2.50
N ASN A 61 -9.58 1.44 2.42
CA ASN A 61 -10.58 2.41 1.97
C ASN A 61 -10.71 3.61 2.92
N CYS A 62 -10.69 3.38 4.25
CA CYS A 62 -10.71 4.48 5.22
C CYS A 62 -9.46 5.35 5.13
N ILE A 63 -8.28 4.73 5.01
CA ILE A 63 -7.01 5.45 4.84
C ILE A 63 -7.03 6.22 3.52
N LYS A 64 -7.48 5.61 2.43
CA LYS A 64 -7.65 6.25 1.13
C LYS A 64 -8.50 7.51 1.23
N ALA A 65 -9.71 7.41 1.78
CA ALA A 65 -10.61 8.55 1.91
C ALA A 65 -10.03 9.67 2.79
N MET A 66 -9.35 9.30 3.88
CA MET A 66 -8.65 10.27 4.74
C MET A 66 -7.55 11.00 3.96
N LEU A 67 -6.71 10.26 3.23
CA LEU A 67 -5.60 10.82 2.45
C LEU A 67 -6.10 11.72 1.32
N GLU A 68 -7.16 11.31 0.61
CA GLU A 68 -7.83 12.15 -0.41
C GLU A 68 -8.36 13.45 0.22
N SER A 69 -8.98 13.37 1.41
CA SER A 69 -9.51 14.54 2.11
C SER A 69 -8.44 15.53 2.56
N ILE A 70 -7.26 15.08 2.98
CA ILE A 70 -6.20 15.97 3.47
C ILE A 70 -5.28 16.47 2.35
N THR A 71 -5.03 15.66 1.32
CA THR A 71 -4.14 16.04 0.20
C THR A 71 -4.89 16.77 -0.92
N GLY A 72 -6.20 16.52 -1.06
CA GLY A 72 -6.95 16.92 -2.25
C GLY A 72 -6.55 16.18 -3.53
N LEU A 73 -5.71 15.14 -3.43
CA LEU A 73 -5.19 14.37 -4.56
C LEU A 73 -5.92 13.04 -4.72
N PRO A 74 -6.10 12.55 -5.96
CA PRO A 74 -6.72 11.25 -6.22
C PRO A 74 -5.77 10.11 -5.84
N ILE A 75 -6.17 9.29 -4.86
CA ILE A 75 -5.38 8.14 -4.41
C ILE A 75 -5.78 6.90 -5.21
N ALA A 76 -4.86 6.38 -6.02
CA ALA A 76 -5.09 5.20 -6.84
C ALA A 76 -5.23 3.93 -5.98
N SER A 77 -4.29 3.71 -5.06
CA SER A 77 -4.30 2.54 -4.18
C SER A 77 -3.62 2.82 -2.84
N VAL A 78 -3.98 2.04 -1.82
CA VAL A 78 -3.35 2.06 -0.50
C VAL A 78 -2.93 0.64 -0.15
N ARG A 79 -1.66 0.46 0.18
CA ARG A 79 -1.09 -0.81 0.67
C ARG A 79 -0.64 -0.65 2.11
N VAL A 80 -0.99 -1.60 2.96
CA VAL A 80 -0.48 -1.66 4.34
C VAL A 80 0.57 -2.76 4.39
N ASN A 81 1.80 -2.37 4.62
CA ASN A 81 2.94 -3.27 4.69
C ASN A 81 3.36 -3.48 6.13
N LYS A 82 3.95 -4.64 6.39
CA LYS A 82 4.57 -4.98 7.67
C LYS A 82 6.03 -5.33 7.43
N VAL A 83 6.95 -4.59 8.04
CA VAL A 83 8.37 -4.94 8.08
C VAL A 83 8.76 -5.17 9.54
N SER A 84 9.20 -6.38 9.82
CA SER A 84 9.42 -6.89 11.18
C SER A 84 8.14 -6.76 12.04
N ASN A 85 8.11 -5.79 12.97
CA ASN A 85 6.99 -5.51 13.87
C ASN A 85 6.40 -4.10 13.68
N LYS A 86 6.76 -3.40 12.61
CA LYS A 86 6.25 -2.06 12.30
C LYS A 86 5.39 -2.11 11.06
N TYR A 87 4.25 -1.43 11.12
CA TYR A 87 3.36 -1.22 9.98
C TYR A 87 3.67 0.12 9.32
N PHE A 88 3.60 0.14 8.00
CA PHE A 88 3.63 1.37 7.22
C PHE A 88 2.64 1.30 6.08
N VAL A 89 2.17 2.47 5.69
CA VAL A 89 1.17 2.65 4.63
C VAL A 89 1.89 3.23 3.43
N VAL A 90 1.64 2.67 2.27
CA VAL A 90 2.08 3.21 0.99
C VAL A 90 0.84 3.59 0.19
N ALA A 91 0.72 4.88 -0.10
CA ALA A 91 -0.37 5.43 -0.91
C ALA A 91 0.16 5.79 -2.30
N THR A 92 -0.35 5.13 -3.34
CA THR A 92 -0.02 5.48 -4.73
C THR A 92 -1.00 6.54 -5.20
N VAL A 93 -0.50 7.70 -5.62
CA VAL A 93 -1.26 8.88 -6.07
C VAL A 93 -1.23 8.98 -7.58
N ASN A 94 -2.37 9.28 -8.20
CA ASN A 94 -2.45 9.48 -9.65
C ASN A 94 -2.09 10.92 -10.05
N ALA A 95 -0.84 11.31 -9.83
CA ALA A 95 -0.28 12.63 -10.14
C ALA A 95 1.23 12.53 -10.44
N SER A 96 1.86 13.63 -10.87
CA SER A 96 3.32 13.71 -11.08
C SER A 96 4.09 13.70 -9.76
N ALA A 97 5.39 13.39 -9.81
CA ALA A 97 6.27 13.42 -8.66
C ALA A 97 6.28 14.79 -7.98
N SER A 98 6.43 15.87 -8.76
CA SER A 98 6.44 17.25 -8.25
C SER A 98 5.19 17.57 -7.43
N THR A 99 4.00 17.28 -7.99
CA THR A 99 2.70 17.51 -7.35
C THR A 99 2.57 16.74 -6.04
N VAL A 100 2.97 15.45 -6.04
CA VAL A 100 2.87 14.59 -4.87
C VAL A 100 3.83 15.04 -3.77
N LEU A 101 5.07 15.38 -4.13
CA LEU A 101 6.08 15.83 -3.16
C LEU A 101 5.72 17.18 -2.54
N GLU A 102 5.19 18.12 -3.33
CA GLU A 102 4.69 19.40 -2.83
C GLU A 102 3.57 19.19 -1.80
N LYS A 103 2.54 18.42 -2.16
CA LYS A 103 1.43 18.13 -1.25
C LYS A 103 1.84 17.33 -0.04
N TRP A 104 2.73 16.36 -0.19
CA TRP A 104 3.25 15.61 0.94
C TRP A 104 4.03 16.53 1.91
N LEU A 105 4.85 17.44 1.38
CA LEU A 105 5.57 18.40 2.20
C LEU A 105 4.63 19.36 2.95
N GLU A 106 3.55 19.81 2.32
CA GLU A 106 2.50 20.64 2.96
C GLU A 106 1.89 19.94 4.19
N ILE A 107 1.60 18.63 4.08
CA ILE A 107 0.93 17.87 5.16
C ILE A 107 1.90 17.11 6.08
N ALA A 108 3.21 17.18 5.86
CA ALA A 108 4.20 16.35 6.55
C ALA A 108 4.15 16.49 8.08
N ASP A 109 3.87 17.70 8.58
CA ASP A 109 3.73 17.96 10.03
C ASP A 109 2.46 17.30 10.61
N MET A 110 1.37 17.23 9.85
CA MET A 110 0.13 16.53 10.25
C MET A 110 0.33 15.02 10.30
N LEU A 111 1.26 14.49 9.48
CA LEU A 111 1.60 13.09 9.41
C LEU A 111 2.75 12.69 10.37
N ARG A 112 3.18 13.59 11.25
CA ARG A 112 4.27 13.31 12.19
C ARG A 112 3.97 12.11 13.09
N GLY A 113 4.94 11.20 13.20
CA GLY A 113 4.78 9.96 13.96
C GLY A 113 3.97 8.87 13.25
N THR A 114 3.50 9.13 12.02
CA THR A 114 2.91 8.10 11.16
C THR A 114 3.95 7.56 10.18
N SER A 115 3.78 6.31 9.78
CA SER A 115 4.61 5.66 8.76
C SER A 115 3.86 5.65 7.42
N ILE A 116 3.49 6.83 6.90
CA ILE A 116 2.80 6.97 5.61
C ILE A 116 3.79 7.48 4.56
N LEU A 117 3.89 6.73 3.47
CA LEU A 117 4.73 7.02 2.30
C LEU A 117 3.83 7.26 1.09
N PHE A 118 4.21 8.19 0.22
CA PHE A 118 3.53 8.42 -1.05
C PHE A 118 4.38 7.95 -2.22
N GLU A 119 3.75 7.21 -3.13
CA GLU A 119 4.23 6.90 -4.46
C GLU A 119 3.41 7.69 -5.48
N TRP A 120 3.98 7.97 -6.65
CA TRP A 120 3.28 8.60 -7.76
C TRP A 120 3.21 7.65 -8.96
N ALA A 121 2.08 7.67 -9.66
CA ALA A 121 1.88 6.91 -10.90
C ALA A 121 2.15 7.73 -12.16
N GLY A 122 2.25 9.06 -12.03
CA GLY A 122 2.55 9.96 -13.14
C GLY A 122 4.05 10.07 -13.43
N GLU A 123 4.41 11.10 -14.20
CA GLU A 123 5.81 11.35 -14.56
C GLU A 123 6.67 11.68 -13.34
N THR A 124 7.93 11.23 -13.38
CA THR A 124 8.96 11.66 -12.44
C THR A 124 9.64 12.90 -13.00
N ASP A 125 9.00 14.04 -12.81
CA ASP A 125 9.34 15.36 -13.37
C ASP A 125 10.24 16.21 -12.46
N VAL A 126 10.95 15.56 -11.54
CA VAL A 126 11.91 16.18 -10.61
C VAL A 126 13.29 15.59 -10.80
N SER A 127 14.32 16.42 -10.66
CA SER A 127 15.71 15.93 -10.71
C SER A 127 16.03 15.04 -9.50
N PRO A 128 17.01 14.12 -9.58
CA PRO A 128 17.42 13.31 -8.43
C PRO A 128 17.82 14.13 -7.19
N VAL A 129 18.50 15.26 -7.40
CA VAL A 129 18.93 16.18 -6.33
C VAL A 129 17.73 16.85 -5.65
N GLU A 130 16.78 17.31 -6.44
CA GLU A 130 15.55 17.93 -5.93
C GLU A 130 14.68 16.92 -5.18
N LEU A 131 14.52 15.72 -5.75
CA LEU A 131 13.82 14.61 -5.11
C LEU A 131 14.40 14.30 -3.73
N GLY A 132 15.73 14.10 -3.65
CA GLY A 132 16.41 13.83 -2.39
C GLY A 132 16.23 14.96 -1.37
N THR A 133 16.27 16.21 -1.83
CA THR A 133 16.07 17.39 -0.98
C THR A 133 14.65 17.45 -0.41
N LEU A 134 13.63 17.22 -1.24
CA LEU A 134 12.23 17.23 -0.83
C LEU A 134 11.92 16.09 0.14
N LEU A 135 12.35 14.87 -0.18
CA LEU A 135 12.19 13.71 0.70
C LEU A 135 12.90 13.92 2.05
N GLY A 136 14.10 14.48 2.06
CA GLY A 136 14.81 14.83 3.28
C GLY A 136 14.01 15.78 4.18
N LYS A 137 13.42 16.84 3.59
CA LYS A 137 12.55 17.79 4.32
C LYS A 137 11.29 17.12 4.86
N ILE A 138 10.63 16.31 4.04
CA ILE A 138 9.42 15.55 4.40
C ILE A 138 9.70 14.64 5.60
N PHE A 139 10.74 13.81 5.50
CA PHE A 139 11.09 12.87 6.57
C PHE A 139 11.50 13.59 7.85
N ALA A 140 12.28 14.67 7.75
CA ALA A 140 12.61 15.50 8.92
C ALA A 140 11.35 16.04 9.63
N LYS A 141 10.37 16.56 8.88
CA LYS A 141 9.08 17.02 9.43
C LYS A 141 8.26 15.90 10.06
N GLN A 142 8.27 14.72 9.44
CA GLN A 142 7.58 13.53 9.99
C GLN A 142 8.29 12.93 11.21
N GLY A 143 9.49 13.39 11.56
CA GLY A 143 10.31 12.84 12.64
C GLY A 143 11.00 11.52 12.25
N VAL A 144 11.14 11.26 10.95
CA VAL A 144 11.89 10.14 10.40
C VAL A 144 13.30 10.62 10.09
N PHE A 145 14.28 10.06 10.78
CA PHE A 145 15.68 10.33 10.50
C PHE A 145 16.20 9.26 9.56
N LEU A 146 16.68 9.68 8.39
CA LEU A 146 17.37 8.79 7.46
C LEU A 146 18.69 8.36 8.11
N ILE A 147 18.84 7.06 8.33
CA ILE A 147 20.11 6.46 8.73
C ILE A 147 20.67 5.85 7.45
N SER A 148 21.79 6.39 6.96
CA SER A 148 22.53 5.73 5.88
C SER A 148 23.25 4.52 6.46
N GLU A 149 23.25 3.39 5.74
CA GLU A 149 24.03 2.20 6.15
C GLU A 149 25.54 2.48 6.17
N GLU A 150 26.01 3.43 5.35
CA GLU A 150 27.38 3.92 5.36
C GLU A 150 27.42 5.43 5.61
N SER A 151 28.39 5.90 6.40
CA SER A 151 28.65 7.32 6.59
C SER A 151 29.09 7.96 5.28
N PHE A 152 28.31 8.89 4.73
CA PHE A 152 28.69 9.65 3.54
C PHE A 152 29.61 10.82 3.94
N ASN A 153 30.82 10.88 3.38
CA ASN A 153 31.71 12.02 3.55
C ASN A 153 31.49 13.02 2.40
N VAL A 154 30.68 14.06 2.68
CA VAL A 154 30.35 15.11 1.70
C VAL A 154 31.59 15.78 1.11
N VAL A 155 32.66 15.94 1.90
CA VAL A 155 33.91 16.56 1.43
C VAL A 155 34.61 15.68 0.40
N LYS A 156 34.54 14.36 0.57
CA LYS A 156 35.16 13.41 -0.36
C LYS A 156 34.45 13.42 -1.72
N LEU A 157 33.11 13.39 -1.71
CA LEU A 157 32.28 13.46 -2.91
C LEU A 157 32.50 14.77 -3.71
N LEU A 158 32.60 15.90 -3.01
CA LEU A 158 32.86 17.19 -3.67
C LEU A 158 34.26 17.25 -4.29
N ASN A 159 35.27 16.61 -3.71
CA ASN A 159 36.60 16.56 -4.32
C ASN A 159 36.65 15.63 -5.54
N GLU A 160 35.85 14.56 -5.57
CA GLU A 160 35.79 13.61 -6.69
C GLU A 160 35.00 14.15 -7.90
N GLU A 161 34.05 15.07 -7.71
CA GLU A 161 33.33 15.74 -8.82
C GLU A 161 34.08 16.94 -9.43
N TRP A 162 35.15 17.42 -8.77
CA TRP A 162 35.93 18.58 -9.22
C TRP A 162 37.24 18.18 -9.95
N GLU A 163 37.53 16.88 -10.08
CA GLU A 163 38.55 16.32 -10.99
C GLU A 163 37.93 15.86 -12.32
#